data_AF-A0A6B2DYX9-F1
#
_entry.id   AF-A0A6B2DYX9-F1
#
_cell.length_a   1.000
_cell.length_b   1.000
_cell.length_c   1.000
_cell.angle_alpha   90.00
_cell.angle_beta   90.00
_cell.angle_gamma   90.00
#
_symmetry.space_group_name_H-M   'P 1'
#
loop_
_entity.id
_entity.type
_entity.pdbx_description
1 polymer ?
#
loop_
_entity_poly.entity_id
_entity_poly.type
_entity_poly.pdbx_seq_one_letter_code
_entity_poly.pdbx_strand_id
1 'polypeptide(L)'
;PILAVESLAVRPADGLDGEPGLVRDALFGIDWVPMPTTDGEPVEIVRVESTSDDVLAAAHENTARVLDILRERAAGTARLAFVTRSGDLAAAPVRGLVRAAQLEHPGRFVLVDVDGE
;
A
#
# COMPACT_ATOMS: atom_id res chain seq x y z
N PRO A 1 -16.65 -27.62 -1.84
CA PRO A 1 -15.36 -27.59 -2.55
C PRO A 1 -15.53 -26.99 -3.95
N ILE A 2 -14.80 -25.92 -4.29
CA ILE A 2 -14.99 -25.20 -5.57
C ILE A 2 -14.08 -25.76 -6.68
N LEU A 3 -13.02 -26.49 -6.34
CA LEU A 3 -12.28 -27.38 -7.25
C LEU A 3 -11.43 -28.38 -6.44
N ALA A 4 -11.27 -29.62 -6.94
CA ALA A 4 -10.26 -30.57 -6.49
C ALA A 4 -9.51 -31.11 -7.71
N VAL A 5 -8.18 -31.18 -7.64
CA VAL A 5 -7.30 -31.65 -8.71
C VAL A 5 -6.54 -32.86 -8.19
N GLU A 6 -6.70 -34.02 -8.83
CA GLU A 6 -6.01 -35.27 -8.43
C GLU A 6 -4.56 -35.32 -8.89
N SER A 7 -4.20 -34.68 -10.02
CA SER A 7 -2.80 -34.53 -10.40
C SER A 7 -2.58 -33.30 -11.29
N LEU A 8 -1.40 -32.70 -11.14
CA LEU A 8 -0.90 -31.59 -11.96
C LEU A 8 0.42 -32.02 -12.58
N ALA A 9 0.51 -31.97 -13.91
CA ALA A 9 1.77 -32.10 -14.62
C ALA A 9 2.26 -30.71 -15.04
N VAL A 10 3.45 -30.34 -14.59
CA VAL A 10 4.13 -29.10 -14.99
C VAL A 10 5.27 -29.49 -15.92
N ARG A 11 5.37 -28.83 -17.08
CA ARG A 11 6.50 -29.00 -17.99
C ARG A 11 7.49 -27.86 -17.76
N PRO A 12 8.81 -28.14 -17.67
CA PRO A 12 9.82 -27.09 -17.73
C PRO A 12 9.64 -26.30 -19.03
N ALA A 13 9.61 -24.98 -18.93
CA ALA A 13 9.70 -24.12 -20.09
C ALA A 13 11.18 -23.99 -20.46
N ASP A 14 11.64 -24.86 -21.36
CA ASP A 14 12.97 -24.72 -21.97
C ASP A 14 13.00 -23.42 -22.79
N GLY A 15 14.02 -22.58 -22.57
CA GLY A 15 14.16 -21.27 -23.22
C GLY A 15 13.88 -20.06 -22.32
N LEU A 16 13.61 -20.28 -21.02
CA LEU A 16 13.61 -19.20 -20.01
C LEU A 16 14.99 -18.97 -19.37
N ASP A 17 15.97 -19.80 -19.72
CA ASP A 17 17.39 -19.55 -19.44
C ASP A 17 17.90 -18.43 -20.36
N GLY A 18 17.49 -17.21 -20.04
CA GLY A 18 18.16 -15.95 -20.30
C GLY A 18 19.01 -15.81 -21.57
N GLU A 19 18.43 -16.02 -22.76
CA GLU A 19 18.85 -15.22 -23.90
C GLU A 19 18.09 -13.88 -23.81
N PRO A 20 18.76 -12.73 -23.64
CA PRO A 20 18.11 -11.41 -23.50
C PRO A 20 17.24 -11.01 -24.71
N GLY A 21 17.18 -11.85 -25.75
CA GLY A 21 16.37 -11.68 -26.96
C GLY A 21 14.86 -11.82 -26.76
N LEU A 22 14.37 -12.70 -25.87
CA LEU A 22 12.92 -12.93 -25.76
C LEU A 22 12.16 -11.73 -25.17
N VAL A 23 12.84 -10.92 -24.33
CA VAL A 23 12.32 -9.63 -23.85
C VAL A 23 12.54 -8.52 -24.87
N ARG A 24 13.55 -8.63 -25.74
CA ARG A 24 13.84 -7.63 -26.79
C ARG A 24 12.86 -7.66 -27.96
N ASP A 25 12.16 -8.77 -28.19
CA ASP A 25 11.09 -8.89 -29.18
C ASP A 25 9.68 -8.70 -28.57
N ALA A 26 9.57 -8.20 -27.34
CA ALA A 26 8.30 -7.72 -26.81
C ALA A 26 7.90 -6.46 -27.59
N LEU A 27 6.93 -6.58 -28.51
CA LEU A 27 6.35 -5.46 -29.25
C LEU A 27 5.62 -4.43 -28.35
N PHE A 28 5.62 -4.64 -27.04
CA PHE A 28 5.08 -3.75 -26.03
C PHE A 28 6.19 -3.31 -25.07
N GLY A 29 6.60 -2.05 -25.16
CA GLY A 29 7.48 -1.40 -24.18
C GLY A 29 6.66 -0.66 -23.12
N ILE A 30 7.15 -0.65 -21.87
CA ILE A 30 6.61 0.23 -20.83
C ILE A 30 7.38 1.54 -20.91
N ASP A 31 6.74 2.57 -21.48
CA ASP A 31 7.23 3.94 -21.43
C ASP A 31 6.59 4.66 -20.26
N TRP A 32 7.41 4.99 -19.26
CA TRP A 32 6.99 5.86 -18.17
C TRP A 32 6.92 7.30 -18.66
N VAL A 33 5.70 7.79 -18.88
CA VAL A 33 5.46 9.20 -19.22
C VAL A 33 5.29 10.00 -17.93
N PRO A 34 6.12 11.03 -17.67
CA PRO A 34 5.93 11.89 -16.51
C PRO A 34 4.54 12.53 -16.54
N MET A 35 3.78 12.35 -15.47
CA MET A 35 2.52 13.06 -15.30
C MET A 35 2.80 14.49 -14.82
N PRO A 36 2.27 15.52 -15.50
CA PRO A 36 2.43 16.90 -15.05
C PRO A 36 1.76 17.05 -13.68
N THR A 37 2.49 17.63 -12.72
CA THR A 37 1.92 17.95 -11.40
C THR A 37 1.07 19.20 -11.53
N THR A 38 -0.21 19.07 -11.18
CA THR A 38 -1.10 20.22 -10.98
C THR A 38 -1.09 20.60 -9.50
N ASP A 39 -1.18 21.90 -9.22
CA ASP A 39 -1.43 22.35 -7.85
C ASP A 39 -2.75 21.75 -7.35
N GLY A 40 -2.67 21.05 -6.21
CA GLY A 40 -3.80 20.41 -5.57
C GLY A 40 -4.19 21.12 -4.28
N GLU A 41 -5.36 20.77 -3.75
CA GLU A 41 -5.71 21.17 -2.38
C GLU A 41 -4.69 20.63 -1.38
N PRO A 42 -4.29 21.43 -0.37
CA PRO A 42 -3.37 20.96 0.66
C PRO A 42 -3.89 19.73 1.39
N VAL A 43 -3.01 18.74 1.58
CA VAL A 43 -3.28 17.53 2.36
C VAL A 43 -2.32 17.47 3.54
N GLU A 44 -2.86 17.22 4.72
CA GLU A 44 -2.05 17.00 5.93
C GLU A 44 -1.49 15.57 5.92
N ILE A 45 -0.18 15.43 6.09
CA ILE A 45 0.52 14.13 6.00
C ILE A 45 0.83 13.59 7.40
N VAL A 46 0.33 12.39 7.67
CA VAL A 46 0.61 11.61 8.88
C VAL A 46 1.48 10.43 8.50
N ARG A 47 2.76 10.45 8.87
CA ARG A 47 3.67 9.31 8.70
C ARG A 47 3.50 8.33 9.86
N VAL A 48 3.34 7.06 9.51
CA VAL A 48 3.23 5.95 10.45
C VAL A 48 4.51 5.15 10.33
N GLU A 49 5.39 5.36 11.30
CA GLU A 49 6.72 4.76 11.35
C GLU A 49 6.86 4.03 12.67
N SER A 50 7.28 2.78 12.60
CA SER A 50 7.56 1.99 13.79
C SER A 50 8.96 2.34 14.32
N THR A 51 9.01 2.83 15.56
CA THR A 51 10.26 3.24 16.23
C THR A 51 10.79 2.19 17.21
N SER A 52 10.11 1.05 17.32
CA SER A 52 10.41 -0.02 18.29
C SER A 52 10.67 -1.33 17.57
N ASP A 53 11.61 -2.12 18.09
CA ASP A 53 11.88 -3.49 17.66
C ASP A 53 10.77 -4.46 18.13
N ASP A 54 9.93 -4.07 19.09
CA ASP A 54 8.73 -4.81 19.47
C ASP A 54 7.58 -4.49 18.51
N VAL A 55 7.43 -5.34 17.49
CA VAL A 55 6.40 -5.23 16.45
C VAL A 55 4.99 -5.21 17.05
N LEU A 56 4.72 -5.97 18.11
CA LEU A 56 3.37 -6.05 18.69
C LEU A 56 3.04 -4.74 19.42
N ALA A 57 3.95 -4.26 20.26
CA ALA A 57 3.78 -2.99 20.95
C ALA A 57 3.65 -1.83 19.95
N ALA A 58 4.52 -1.78 18.94
CA ALA A 58 4.47 -0.78 17.88
C ALA A 58 3.15 -0.82 17.10
N ALA A 59 2.61 -2.02 16.82
CA ALA A 59 1.32 -2.16 16.14
C ALA A 59 0.17 -1.56 16.96
N HIS A 60 0.14 -1.81 18.27
CA HIS A 60 -0.86 -1.24 19.16
C HIS A 60 -0.72 0.28 19.25
N GLU A 61 0.49 0.80 19.42
CA GLU A 61 0.77 2.24 19.51
C GLU A 61 0.37 2.97 18.21
N ASN A 62 0.79 2.46 17.06
CA ASN A 62 0.45 3.02 15.76
C ASN A 62 -1.07 3.04 15.53
N THR A 63 -1.74 1.93 15.86
CA THR A 63 -3.20 1.82 15.69
C THR A 63 -3.94 2.79 16.61
N ALA A 64 -3.54 2.86 17.89
CA ALA A 64 -4.15 3.77 18.86
C ALA A 64 -3.96 5.24 18.43
N ARG A 65 -2.73 5.62 18.07
CA ARG A 65 -2.41 6.97 17.58
C ARG A 65 -3.25 7.34 16.35
N VAL A 66 -3.34 6.45 15.36
CA VAL A 66 -4.11 6.73 14.14
C VAL A 66 -5.61 6.80 14.45
N LEU A 67 -6.13 5.92 15.31
CA LEU A 67 -7.53 5.97 15.73
C LEU A 67 -7.89 7.30 16.40
N ASP A 68 -7.01 7.82 17.25
CA ASP A 68 -7.23 9.10 17.92
C ASP A 68 -7.22 10.27 16.93
N ILE A 69 -6.28 10.28 15.98
CA ILE A 69 -6.26 11.27 14.89
C ILE A 69 -7.55 11.22 14.07
N LEU A 70 -7.99 10.02 13.69
CA LEU A 70 -9.22 9.85 12.91
C LEU A 70 -10.44 10.36 13.67
N ARG A 71 -10.55 10.06 14.98
CA ARG A 71 -11.63 10.54 15.85
C ARG A 71 -11.65 12.05 15.98
N GLU A 72 -10.49 12.65 16.23
CA GLU A 72 -10.36 14.11 16.35
C GLU A 72 -10.74 14.82 15.05
N ARG A 73 -10.35 14.25 13.90
CA ARG A 73 -10.58 14.86 12.58
C ARG A 73 -11.89 14.43 11.92
N ALA A 74 -12.66 13.52 12.51
CA ALA A 74 -13.89 12.96 11.92
C ALA A 74 -14.94 14.03 11.58
N ALA A 75 -15.07 15.09 12.38
CA ALA A 75 -16.04 16.16 12.15
C ALA A 75 -15.54 17.29 11.22
N GLY A 76 -14.26 17.31 10.85
CA GLY A 76 -13.66 18.36 10.02
C GLY A 76 -13.98 18.25 8.52
N THR A 77 -13.34 19.08 7.70
CA THR A 77 -13.37 18.99 6.22
C THR A 77 -11.99 18.80 5.60
N ALA A 78 -10.91 18.95 6.39
CA ALA A 78 -9.54 18.76 5.91
C ALA A 78 -9.30 17.33 5.43
N ARG A 79 -8.43 17.21 4.42
CA ARG A 79 -7.97 15.94 3.86
C ARG A 79 -6.67 15.51 4.54
N LEU A 80 -6.63 14.25 4.98
CA LEU A 80 -5.46 13.66 5.63
C LEU A 80 -4.93 12.49 4.81
N ALA A 81 -3.61 12.45 4.60
CA ALA A 81 -2.91 11.31 4.02
C ALA A 81 -2.12 10.57 5.11
N PHE A 82 -2.41 9.29 5.26
CA PHE A 82 -1.63 8.36 6.09
C PHE A 82 -0.62 7.66 5.21
N VAL A 83 0.66 7.81 5.54
CA VAL A 83 1.76 7.21 4.79
C VAL A 83 2.33 6.04 5.61
N THR A 84 2.27 4.84 5.05
CA THR A 84 2.87 3.62 5.59
C THR A 84 3.99 3.14 4.69
N ARG A 85 4.89 2.30 5.22
CA ARG A 85 5.93 1.64 4.44
C ARG A 85 5.55 0.18 4.14
N SER A 86 5.80 -0.26 2.91
CA SER A 86 5.73 -1.67 2.50
C SER A 86 6.68 -2.50 3.37
N GLY A 87 6.17 -3.59 3.96
CA GLY A 87 6.96 -4.48 4.82
C GLY A 87 7.01 -4.09 6.31
N ASP A 88 6.52 -2.91 6.71
CA ASP A 88 6.35 -2.57 8.12
C ASP A 88 5.11 -3.28 8.70
N LEU A 89 5.35 -4.40 9.38
CA LEU A 89 4.29 -5.21 10.00
C LEU A 89 3.54 -4.45 11.11
N ALA A 90 4.20 -3.53 11.82
CA ALA A 90 3.56 -2.75 12.86
C ALA A 90 2.65 -1.65 12.30
N ALA A 91 2.81 -1.27 11.02
CA ALA A 91 1.86 -0.40 10.33
C ALA A 91 0.69 -1.17 9.67
N ALA A 92 0.70 -2.51 9.66
CA ALA A 92 -0.32 -3.29 8.95
C ALA A 92 -1.77 -3.05 9.44
N PRO A 93 -2.06 -2.99 10.75
CA PRO A 93 -3.44 -2.75 11.21
C PRO A 93 -3.98 -1.37 10.84
N VAL A 94 -3.09 -0.36 10.75
CA VAL A 94 -3.44 1.00 10.33
C VAL A 94 -4.07 1.01 8.93
N ARG A 95 -3.60 0.15 8.01
CA ARG A 95 -4.14 0.07 6.65
C ARG A 95 -5.62 -0.31 6.66
N GLY A 96 -6.01 -1.26 7.50
CA GLY A 96 -7.41 -1.68 7.67
C GLY A 96 -8.26 -0.58 8.32
N LEU A 97 -7.72 0.07 9.35
CA LEU A 97 -8.38 1.15 10.07
C LEU A 97 -8.66 2.37 9.17
N VAL A 98 -7.66 2.83 8.41
CA VAL A 98 -7.81 3.96 7.49
C VAL A 98 -8.81 3.63 6.37
N ARG A 99 -8.78 2.39 5.84
CA ARG A 99 -9.78 1.96 4.85
C ARG A 99 -11.20 1.96 5.41
N ALA A 100 -11.40 1.58 6.67
CA ALA A 100 -12.71 1.71 7.32
C ALA A 100 -13.15 3.17 7.40
N ALA A 101 -12.27 4.07 7.83
CA ALA A 101 -12.56 5.51 7.87
C ALA A 101 -12.84 6.11 6.48
N GLN A 102 -12.20 5.61 5.42
CA GLN A 102 -12.48 6.02 4.03
C GLN A 102 -13.92 5.69 3.60
N LEU A 103 -14.46 4.55 4.05
CA LEU A 103 -15.84 4.14 3.75
C LEU A 103 -16.85 5.02 4.48
N GLU A 104 -16.55 5.43 5.71
CA GLU A 104 -17.40 6.31 6.51
C GLU A 104 -17.31 7.77 6.07
N HIS A 105 -16.15 8.21 5.58
CA HIS A 105 -15.85 9.59 5.20
C HIS A 105 -15.21 9.68 3.80
N PRO A 106 -15.99 9.50 2.71
CA PRO A 106 -15.46 9.50 1.35
C PRO A 106 -14.69 10.78 0.99
N GLY A 107 -13.54 10.63 0.34
CA GLY A 107 -12.70 11.73 -0.15
C GLY A 107 -11.84 12.45 0.90
N ARG A 108 -11.98 12.09 2.19
CA ARG A 108 -11.32 12.80 3.30
C ARG A 108 -10.02 12.15 3.76
N PHE A 109 -9.92 10.84 3.67
CA PHE A 109 -8.75 10.10 4.09
C PHE A 109 -8.08 9.41 2.89
N VAL A 110 -6.77 9.54 2.81
CA VAL A 110 -5.94 8.90 1.79
C VAL A 110 -4.97 7.97 2.49
N LEU A 111 -4.81 6.77 1.97
CA LEU A 111 -3.77 5.83 2.40
C LEU A 111 -2.72 5.74 1.29
N VAL A 112 -1.47 5.98 1.63
CA VAL A 112 -0.32 5.87 0.73
C VAL A 112 0.61 4.81 1.31
N ASP A 113 0.83 3.74 0.57
CA ASP A 113 1.87 2.76 0.90
C ASP A 113 3.08 3.07 0.02
N VAL A 114 4.21 3.40 0.63
CA VAL A 114 5.46 3.63 -0.08
C VAL A 114 6.36 2.43 0.07
N ASP A 115 7.06 2.09 -1.01
CA ASP A 115 8.09 1.07 -0.93
C ASP A 115 9.24 1.50 -0.02
N GLY A 116 9.86 0.53 0.65
CA GLY A 116 11.12 0.76 1.33
C GLY A 116 12.23 1.01 0.30
N GLU A 117 13.17 1.89 0.63
CA GLU A 117 14.47 1.95 -0.07
C GLU A 117 15.21 0.62 -0.03
#